data_AF-A0A9N7MMP6-F1
#
_entry.id   AF-A0A9N7MMP6-F1
#
_cell.length_a   1.000
_cell.length_b   1.000
_cell.length_c   1.000
_cell.angle_alpha   90.00
_cell.angle_beta   90.00
_cell.angle_gamma   90.00
#
_symmetry.space_group_name_H-M   'P 1'
#
loop_
_entity.id
_entity.type
_entity.pdbx_description
1 polymer ?
#
loop_
_entity_poly.entity_id
_entity_poly.type
_entity_poly.pdbx_seq_one_letter_code
_entity_poly.pdbx_strand_id
1 'polypeptide(L)'
;TKKTNGFVKSVARKLGFVDRFSFVDPAGLSGGLLLLRDSNVNIINIMQKPFYIAVEFVIGSAPPQWGIFVYMSSCKQIRVHQWAEMERDKACWGSKWFALGDWNGICVHEDKSGGIKRSCRSLLAFNSFINNMEMEELPMLGYRFTWCNLREAEGLVEEKLDRAFASNEWRLDFPNATVSTKVRSASDHSMLLLCKGLDHPKHPSRFHFDKRWLSKEGISDIVSTAWNQPTYGTPFYRLKEKVKSTRTALLIWSSKFKSLNQQTIEVLTRRLETMREDKPEDYWELWNNTRNDLNAAHKQEELHWQQRSKLKWLKEGDGNTKFFHAYTLQKRKLNAISRLITPSGSVLSSQEDIEHHIADFYSNLFTTEGSRDGESIVNLQKSGIYFSRNTPQTLRDNICGTLQGIVPHRSSRYLGLPLGIGRSKKEVFDYILNSIRNKLQGWKNSLLSPAGKEVLIKSIIEAIPIFSMS
;
A
#
# COMPACT_ATOMS: atom_id res chain seq x y z
N THR A 1 -15.54 27.23 -10.90
CA THR A 1 -16.37 28.41 -10.55
C THR A 1 -17.17 28.79 -11.78
N LYS A 2 -18.50 28.87 -11.65
CA LYS A 2 -19.40 29.27 -12.76
C LYS A 2 -19.58 30.79 -12.85
N LYS A 3 -18.65 31.55 -12.27
CA LYS A 3 -18.72 33.02 -12.16
C LYS A 3 -17.68 33.66 -13.08
N THR A 4 -17.96 34.88 -13.52
CA THR A 4 -17.12 35.62 -14.45
C THR A 4 -15.75 35.94 -13.86
N ASN A 5 -14.78 36.16 -14.75
CA ASN A 5 -13.40 36.53 -14.44
C ASN A 5 -13.29 37.66 -13.39
N GLY A 6 -14.09 38.73 -13.53
CA GLY A 6 -14.09 39.86 -12.58
C GLY A 6 -14.49 39.46 -11.16
N PHE A 7 -15.46 38.56 -11.00
CA PHE A 7 -15.87 38.05 -9.69
C PHE A 7 -14.78 37.18 -9.06
N VAL A 8 -14.21 36.25 -9.83
CA VAL A 8 -13.15 35.34 -9.35
C VAL A 8 -11.92 36.11 -8.88
N LYS A 9 -11.49 37.12 -9.65
CA LYS A 9 -10.40 38.03 -9.28
C LYS A 9 -10.71 38.79 -7.99
N SER A 10 -11.94 39.30 -7.85
CA SER A 10 -12.38 40.00 -6.64
C SER A 10 -12.33 39.10 -5.41
N VAL A 11 -12.81 37.86 -5.52
CA VAL A 11 -12.76 36.87 -4.43
C VAL A 11 -11.31 36.55 -4.05
N ALA A 12 -10.44 36.27 -5.02
CA ALA A 12 -9.03 35.95 -4.76
C ALA A 12 -8.33 37.09 -4.00
N ARG A 13 -8.57 38.35 -4.40
CA ARG A 13 -8.02 39.53 -3.70
C ARG A 13 -8.59 39.69 -2.29
N LYS A 14 -9.90 39.52 -2.11
CA LYS A 14 -10.55 39.60 -0.78
C LYS A 14 -10.04 38.54 0.19
N LEU A 15 -9.65 37.36 -0.33
CA LEU A 15 -9.04 36.29 0.45
C LEU A 15 -7.53 36.48 0.69
N GLY A 16 -6.94 37.61 0.26
CA GLY A 16 -5.53 37.93 0.47
C GLY A 16 -4.56 37.32 -0.55
N PHE A 17 -5.05 36.68 -1.62
CA PHE A 17 -4.23 36.02 -2.65
C PHE A 17 -3.93 36.94 -3.84
N VAL A 18 -3.64 38.22 -3.59
CA VAL A 18 -3.27 39.19 -4.64
C VAL A 18 -2.09 38.64 -5.45
N ASP A 19 -2.26 38.56 -6.77
CA ASP A 19 -1.31 38.01 -7.75
C ASP A 19 -0.79 36.58 -7.47
N ARG A 20 -1.48 35.83 -6.59
CA ARG A 20 -1.18 34.44 -6.21
C ARG A 20 -2.32 33.50 -6.56
N PHE A 21 -2.90 33.69 -7.74
CA PHE A 21 -3.98 32.86 -8.24
C PHE A 21 -3.86 32.60 -9.75
N SER A 22 -4.49 31.51 -10.19
CA SER A 22 -4.66 31.16 -11.60
C SER A 22 -6.08 30.64 -11.80
N PHE A 23 -6.67 30.87 -12.96
CA PHE A 23 -8.05 30.47 -13.19
C PHE A 23 -8.26 30.08 -14.65
N VAL A 24 -9.32 29.32 -14.86
CA VAL A 24 -9.87 28.98 -16.17
C VAL A 24 -11.29 29.49 -16.18
N ASP A 25 -11.69 30.19 -17.24
CA ASP A 25 -13.04 30.74 -17.36
C ASP A 25 -14.07 29.61 -17.61
N PRO A 26 -15.30 29.74 -17.08
CA PRO A 26 -16.37 28.81 -17.41
C PRO A 26 -16.84 29.01 -18.87
N ALA A 27 -17.26 27.92 -19.51
CA ALA A 27 -17.97 27.95 -20.78
C ALA A 27 -19.49 27.90 -20.50
N GLY A 28 -20.15 29.06 -20.51
CA GLY A 28 -21.56 29.19 -20.14
C GLY A 28 -21.78 28.83 -18.67
N LEU A 29 -22.63 27.82 -18.41
CA LEU A 29 -22.93 27.32 -17.06
C LEU A 29 -21.99 26.18 -16.60
N SER A 30 -21.00 25.83 -17.40
CA SER A 30 -20.15 24.66 -17.21
C SER A 30 -18.68 25.04 -17.05
N GLY A 31 -17.97 24.32 -16.18
CA GLY A 31 -16.53 24.50 -16.01
C GLY A 31 -16.12 25.60 -15.06
N GLY A 32 -14.93 26.13 -15.35
CA GLY A 32 -14.23 27.14 -14.59
C GLY A 32 -13.47 26.56 -13.40
N LEU A 33 -12.22 26.96 -13.24
CA LEU A 33 -11.34 26.54 -12.15
C LEU A 33 -10.69 27.76 -11.51
N LEU A 34 -10.42 27.69 -10.21
CA LEU A 34 -9.64 28.68 -9.49
C LEU A 34 -8.61 27.94 -8.65
N LEU A 35 -7.34 28.21 -8.92
CA LEU A 35 -6.20 27.77 -8.14
C LEU A 35 -5.68 28.97 -7.33
N LEU A 36 -5.63 28.83 -6.02
CA LEU A 36 -5.00 29.79 -5.10
C LEU A 36 -3.74 29.15 -4.53
N ARG A 37 -2.68 29.94 -4.35
CA ARG A 37 -1.41 29.45 -3.79
C ARG A 37 -0.93 30.31 -2.63
N ASP A 38 -0.33 29.68 -1.65
CA ASP A 38 0.38 30.40 -0.61
C ASP A 38 1.70 30.99 -1.17
N SER A 39 2.22 32.00 -0.47
CA SER A 39 3.41 32.79 -0.80
C SER A 39 4.68 31.95 -0.84
N ASN A 40 4.75 30.88 -0.04
CA ASN A 40 5.86 29.93 0.00
C ASN A 40 5.85 28.91 -1.16
N VAL A 41 4.81 28.91 -2.01
CA VAL A 41 4.72 28.03 -3.18
C VAL A 41 5.20 28.80 -4.41
N ASN A 42 6.35 28.41 -4.94
CA ASN A 42 6.88 28.95 -6.19
C ASN A 42 6.39 28.13 -7.37
N ILE A 43 5.78 28.77 -8.37
CA ILE A 43 5.33 28.12 -9.61
C ILE A 43 6.40 28.30 -10.66
N ILE A 44 6.88 27.20 -11.23
CA ILE A 44 7.87 27.19 -12.31
C ILE A 44 7.12 27.27 -13.65
N ASN A 45 6.17 26.35 -13.85
CA ASN A 45 5.40 26.23 -15.08
C ASN A 45 3.92 26.08 -14.77
N ILE A 46 3.08 26.55 -15.68
CA ILE A 46 1.63 26.39 -15.60
C ILE A 46 1.06 25.99 -16.97
N MET A 47 0.22 24.95 -16.96
CA MET A 47 -0.56 24.52 -18.10
C MET A 47 -2.04 24.62 -17.75
N GLN A 48 -2.82 25.21 -18.65
CA GLN A 48 -4.24 25.43 -18.43
C GLN A 48 -5.04 24.85 -19.59
N LYS A 49 -6.08 24.11 -19.25
CA LYS A 49 -7.10 23.61 -20.17
C LYS A 49 -8.49 23.90 -19.58
N PRO A 50 -9.56 23.85 -20.36
CA PRO A 50 -10.92 24.08 -19.86
C PRO A 50 -11.33 23.21 -18.65
N PHE A 51 -10.65 22.08 -18.45
CA PHE A 51 -11.01 21.05 -17.47
C PHE A 51 -9.89 20.70 -16.48
N TYR A 52 -8.71 21.33 -16.57
CA TYR A 52 -7.69 21.23 -15.53
C TYR A 52 -6.77 22.46 -15.47
N ILE A 53 -6.17 22.68 -14.30
CA ILE A 53 -4.99 23.54 -14.13
C ILE A 53 -3.86 22.64 -13.63
N ALA A 54 -2.76 22.55 -14.37
CA ALA A 54 -1.57 21.82 -13.97
C ALA A 54 -0.45 22.81 -13.68
N VAL A 55 0.20 22.66 -12.54
CA VAL A 55 1.31 23.53 -12.12
C VAL A 55 2.52 22.70 -11.73
N GLU A 56 3.67 23.10 -12.24
CA GLU A 56 4.95 22.66 -11.70
C GLU A 56 5.35 23.62 -10.60
N PHE A 57 5.62 23.10 -9.41
CA PHE A 57 5.87 23.94 -8.25
C PHE A 57 6.95 23.40 -7.33
N VAL A 58 7.53 24.33 -6.57
CA VAL A 58 8.55 24.09 -5.53
C VAL A 58 8.07 24.70 -4.22
N ILE A 59 8.32 23.99 -3.11
CA ILE A 59 8.07 24.47 -1.75
C ILE A 59 9.38 24.33 -0.98
N GLY A 60 9.95 25.45 -0.55
CA GLY A 60 11.25 25.47 0.13
C GLY A 60 12.37 24.87 -0.73
N SER A 61 13.14 23.94 -0.16
CA SER A 61 14.24 23.23 -0.83
C SER A 61 13.84 21.88 -1.45
N ALA A 62 12.54 21.57 -1.51
CA ALA A 62 12.07 20.31 -2.09
C ALA A 62 12.25 20.31 -3.62
N PRO A 63 12.46 19.14 -4.25
CA PRO A 63 12.52 19.06 -5.70
C PRO A 63 11.19 19.49 -6.35
N PRO A 64 11.23 20.04 -7.58
CA PRO A 64 10.04 20.35 -8.35
C PRO A 64 9.11 19.15 -8.52
N GLN A 65 7.80 19.40 -8.49
CA GLN A 65 6.79 18.39 -8.77
C GLN A 65 5.58 19.02 -9.43
N TRP A 66 4.79 18.20 -10.13
CA TRP A 66 3.55 18.64 -10.77
C TRP A 66 2.31 18.36 -9.92
N GLY A 67 1.44 19.35 -9.81
CA GLY A 67 0.09 19.22 -9.24
C GLY A 67 -0.95 19.52 -10.31
N ILE A 68 -1.82 18.54 -10.60
CA ILE A 68 -2.87 18.64 -11.60
C ILE A 68 -4.23 18.72 -10.91
N PHE A 69 -4.94 19.83 -11.11
CA PHE A 69 -6.24 20.10 -10.49
C PHE A 69 -7.34 19.97 -11.52
N VAL A 70 -8.16 18.93 -11.43
CA VAL A 70 -9.11 18.54 -12.47
C VAL A 70 -10.57 18.91 -12.13
N TYR A 71 -11.32 19.24 -13.17
CA TYR A 71 -12.78 19.32 -13.19
C TYR A 71 -13.28 18.75 -14.51
N MET A 72 -13.54 17.45 -14.51
CA MET A 72 -13.99 16.71 -15.68
C MET A 72 -15.46 16.99 -16.01
N SER A 73 -15.83 16.90 -17.28
CA SER A 73 -17.20 17.13 -17.71
C SER A 73 -18.18 16.12 -17.07
N SER A 74 -19.43 16.50 -16.81
CA SER A 74 -20.48 15.52 -16.44
C SER A 74 -21.00 14.75 -17.66
N CYS A 75 -20.70 15.21 -18.88
CA CYS A 75 -21.00 14.52 -20.13
C CYS A 75 -19.96 13.44 -20.46
N LYS A 76 -20.42 12.18 -20.62
CA LYS A 76 -19.54 11.02 -20.84
C LYS A 76 -18.72 11.14 -22.12
N GLN A 77 -19.33 11.61 -23.21
CA GLN A 77 -18.68 11.75 -24.51
C GLN A 77 -17.54 12.76 -24.42
N ILE A 78 -17.79 13.91 -23.77
CA ILE A 78 -16.76 14.94 -23.56
C ILE A 78 -15.64 14.42 -22.66
N ARG A 79 -15.97 13.70 -21.56
CA ARG A 79 -14.94 13.14 -20.67
C ARG A 79 -13.96 12.20 -21.37
N VAL A 80 -14.43 11.37 -22.29
CA VAL A 80 -13.54 10.44 -23.02
C VAL A 80 -12.49 11.21 -23.83
N HIS A 81 -12.87 12.34 -24.44
CA HIS A 81 -11.90 13.21 -25.12
C HIS A 81 -10.95 13.92 -24.15
N GLN A 82 -11.45 14.35 -22.99
CA GLN A 82 -10.62 14.95 -21.92
C GLN A 82 -9.58 13.97 -21.37
N TRP A 83 -9.95 12.69 -21.21
CA TRP A 83 -9.03 11.62 -20.81
C TRP A 83 -7.91 11.42 -21.83
N ALA A 84 -8.26 11.29 -23.11
CA ALA A 84 -7.28 11.13 -24.18
C ALA A 84 -6.34 12.35 -24.30
N GLU A 85 -6.83 13.56 -23.99
CA GLU A 85 -6.00 14.76 -23.93
C GLU A 85 -5.02 14.74 -22.75
N MET A 86 -5.47 14.35 -21.55
CA MET A 86 -4.55 14.17 -20.42
C MET A 86 -3.50 13.08 -20.66
N GLU A 87 -3.86 11.99 -21.34
CA GLU A 87 -2.89 10.94 -21.70
C GLU A 87 -1.78 11.48 -22.59
N ARG A 88 -2.08 12.39 -23.52
CA ARG A 88 -1.07 13.08 -24.34
C ARG A 88 -0.24 14.07 -23.51
N ASP A 89 -0.90 14.82 -22.64
CA ASP A 89 -0.25 15.84 -21.80
C ASP A 89 0.63 15.22 -20.70
N LYS A 90 0.44 13.94 -20.35
CA LYS A 90 1.22 13.21 -19.33
C LYS A 90 2.74 13.36 -19.53
N ALA A 91 3.22 13.37 -20.78
CA ALA A 91 4.63 13.50 -21.09
C ALA A 91 5.24 14.83 -20.61
N CYS A 92 4.42 15.88 -20.45
CA CYS A 92 4.86 17.21 -20.01
C CYS A 92 5.06 17.31 -18.48
N TRP A 93 4.51 16.39 -17.69
CA TRP A 93 4.52 16.48 -16.22
C TRP A 93 5.71 15.75 -15.56
N GLY A 94 6.61 15.20 -16.38
CA GLY A 94 7.70 14.38 -15.91
C GLY A 94 7.23 13.15 -15.13
N SER A 95 8.07 12.66 -14.23
CA SER A 95 7.80 11.41 -13.51
C SER A 95 7.09 11.60 -12.17
N LYS A 96 7.19 12.79 -11.54
CA LYS A 96 6.67 13.08 -10.19
C LYS A 96 5.49 14.05 -10.24
N TRP A 97 4.29 13.49 -10.19
CA TRP A 97 3.06 14.27 -10.24
C TRP A 97 1.93 13.65 -9.43
N PHE A 98 0.98 14.50 -9.02
CA PHE A 98 -0.30 14.08 -8.45
C PHE A 98 -1.44 14.84 -9.13
N ALA A 99 -2.60 14.20 -9.24
CA ALA A 99 -3.81 14.78 -9.80
C ALA A 99 -4.95 14.69 -8.80
N LEU A 100 -5.65 15.79 -8.51
CA LEU A 100 -6.82 15.80 -7.62
C LEU A 100 -7.96 16.65 -8.16
N GLY A 101 -9.18 16.30 -7.79
CA GLY A 101 -10.38 17.08 -8.11
C GLY A 101 -11.54 16.19 -8.51
N ASP A 102 -12.52 16.79 -9.18
CA ASP A 102 -13.74 16.13 -9.63
C ASP A 102 -13.50 15.41 -10.97
N TRP A 103 -13.50 14.08 -10.93
CA TRP A 103 -13.31 13.25 -12.12
C TRP A 103 -14.62 12.94 -12.84
N ASN A 104 -15.77 13.23 -12.22
CA ASN A 104 -17.11 12.85 -12.72
C ASN A 104 -17.20 11.36 -13.14
N GLY A 105 -16.42 10.51 -12.48
CA GLY A 105 -16.23 9.09 -12.80
C GLY A 105 -16.14 8.24 -11.54
N ILE A 106 -16.77 7.07 -11.57
CA ILE A 106 -16.71 6.09 -10.49
C ILE A 106 -15.97 4.84 -10.95
N CYS A 107 -15.18 4.23 -10.07
CA CYS A 107 -14.35 3.06 -10.41
C CYS A 107 -15.11 1.74 -10.22
N VAL A 108 -15.97 1.69 -9.20
CA VAL A 108 -16.70 0.49 -8.78
C VAL A 108 -18.17 0.83 -8.52
N HIS A 109 -19.07 -0.15 -8.50
CA HIS A 109 -20.49 0.14 -8.24
C HIS A 109 -20.73 0.67 -6.82
N GLU A 110 -19.89 0.27 -5.86
CA GLU A 110 -19.93 0.70 -4.46
C GLU A 110 -19.41 2.13 -4.24
N ASP A 111 -18.93 2.78 -5.29
CA ASP A 111 -18.69 4.22 -5.29
C ASP A 111 -19.96 5.02 -5.58
N LYS A 112 -21.11 4.35 -5.68
CA LYS A 112 -22.43 4.95 -5.80
C LYS A 112 -23.40 4.31 -4.81
N SER A 113 -24.19 5.14 -4.13
CA SER A 113 -25.36 4.74 -3.37
C SER A 113 -26.60 5.37 -3.97
N GLY A 114 -27.71 4.62 -4.02
CA GLY A 114 -28.97 5.07 -4.59
C GLY A 114 -28.99 5.25 -6.13
N GLY A 115 -30.19 5.44 -6.66
CA GLY A 115 -30.43 5.67 -8.09
C GLY A 115 -30.02 4.51 -9.01
N ILE A 116 -29.96 4.79 -10.32
CA ILE A 116 -29.65 3.78 -11.34
C ILE A 116 -28.16 3.41 -11.33
N LYS A 117 -27.88 2.11 -11.32
CA LYS A 117 -26.50 1.59 -11.45
C LYS A 117 -25.84 2.09 -12.73
N ARG A 118 -24.60 2.58 -12.63
CA ARG A 118 -23.80 2.95 -13.81
C ARG A 118 -23.54 1.71 -14.68
N SER A 119 -23.46 1.87 -15.99
CA SER A 119 -23.10 0.75 -16.87
C SER A 119 -21.67 0.27 -16.63
N CYS A 120 -21.43 -1.04 -16.72
CA CYS A 120 -20.08 -1.61 -16.62
C CYS A 120 -19.10 -0.99 -17.63
N ARG A 121 -19.58 -0.66 -18.83
CA ARG A 121 -18.78 0.04 -19.85
C ARG A 121 -18.25 1.40 -19.37
N SER A 122 -19.02 2.12 -18.55
CA SER A 122 -18.57 3.39 -17.98
C SER A 122 -17.48 3.20 -16.93
N LEU A 123 -17.60 2.16 -16.09
CA LEU A 123 -16.59 1.82 -15.09
C LEU A 123 -15.29 1.38 -15.77
N LEU A 124 -15.40 0.51 -16.77
CA LEU A 124 -14.25 -0.01 -17.53
C LEU A 124 -13.50 1.11 -18.25
N ALA A 125 -14.21 2.06 -18.86
CA ALA A 125 -13.57 3.18 -19.55
C ALA A 125 -12.75 4.05 -18.58
N PHE A 126 -13.30 4.38 -17.41
CA PHE A 126 -12.57 5.19 -16.42
C PHE A 126 -11.39 4.44 -15.81
N ASN A 127 -11.56 3.16 -15.46
CA ASN A 127 -10.44 2.34 -14.97
C ASN A 127 -9.36 2.12 -16.03
N SER A 128 -9.72 2.03 -17.32
CA SER A 128 -8.74 1.93 -18.40
C SER A 128 -7.90 3.21 -18.51
N PHE A 129 -8.54 4.38 -18.44
CA PHE A 129 -7.84 5.67 -18.38
C PHE A 129 -6.88 5.74 -17.17
N ILE A 130 -7.33 5.34 -15.96
CA ILE A 130 -6.48 5.29 -14.78
C ILE A 130 -5.23 4.41 -15.01
N ASN A 131 -5.43 3.24 -15.64
CA ASN A 131 -4.33 2.33 -15.96
C ASN A 131 -3.36 2.91 -17.01
N ASN A 132 -3.88 3.52 -18.08
CA ASN A 132 -3.07 4.16 -19.13
C ASN A 132 -2.23 5.32 -18.56
N MET A 133 -2.80 6.06 -17.61
CA MET A 133 -2.09 7.12 -16.90
C MET A 133 -1.04 6.57 -15.92
N GLU A 134 -1.04 5.26 -15.63
CA GLU A 134 -0.16 4.59 -14.66
C GLU A 134 -0.22 5.24 -13.27
N MET A 135 -1.43 5.64 -12.86
CA MET A 135 -1.64 6.40 -11.64
C MET A 135 -2.36 5.59 -10.56
N GLU A 136 -1.93 5.73 -9.32
CA GLU A 136 -2.50 5.04 -8.17
C GLU A 136 -3.41 5.99 -7.36
N GLU A 137 -4.59 5.51 -6.96
CA GLU A 137 -5.50 6.28 -6.09
C GLU A 137 -4.95 6.37 -4.67
N LEU A 138 -4.84 7.60 -4.16
CA LEU A 138 -4.42 7.86 -2.79
C LEU A 138 -5.46 7.34 -1.78
N PRO A 139 -5.02 6.76 -0.63
CA PRO A 139 -5.93 6.35 0.43
C PRO A 139 -6.80 7.52 0.90
N MET A 140 -8.12 7.30 0.96
CA MET A 140 -9.08 8.29 1.42
C MET A 140 -9.54 7.97 2.85
N LEU A 141 -9.44 8.97 3.73
CA LEU A 141 -9.87 8.93 5.13
C LEU A 141 -11.17 9.74 5.31
N GLY A 142 -12.07 9.25 6.14
CA GLY A 142 -13.36 9.91 6.42
C GLY A 142 -14.52 9.29 5.66
N TYR A 143 -15.57 10.08 5.44
CA TYR A 143 -16.75 9.62 4.70
C TYR A 143 -16.40 9.40 3.23
N ARG A 144 -16.88 8.27 2.66
CA ARG A 144 -16.38 7.77 1.37
C ARG A 144 -16.96 8.47 0.16
N PHE A 145 -18.19 8.97 0.24
CA PHE A 145 -18.85 9.66 -0.86
C PHE A 145 -18.47 11.13 -0.81
N THR A 146 -18.22 11.69 -1.98
CA THR A 146 -17.73 13.06 -2.12
C THR A 146 -18.76 13.97 -2.76
N TRP A 147 -19.83 13.42 -3.34
CA TRP A 147 -20.95 14.16 -3.89
C TRP A 147 -22.28 13.58 -3.41
N CYS A 148 -23.27 14.45 -3.18
CA CYS A 148 -24.64 14.08 -2.82
C CYS A 148 -25.65 14.96 -3.57
N ASN A 149 -26.71 14.36 -4.11
CA ASN A 149 -27.78 15.12 -4.79
C ASN A 149 -28.72 15.88 -3.84
N LEU A 150 -28.57 15.70 -2.52
CA LEU A 150 -29.35 16.33 -1.44
C LEU A 150 -30.87 16.13 -1.55
N ARG A 151 -31.32 15.04 -2.19
CA ARG A 151 -32.75 14.68 -2.24
C ARG A 151 -33.13 13.80 -1.06
N GLU A 152 -34.39 13.89 -0.67
CA GLU A 152 -34.93 13.13 0.46
C GLU A 152 -35.24 11.68 0.10
N ALA A 153 -35.24 10.82 1.13
CA ALA A 153 -35.70 9.43 1.09
C ALA A 153 -35.11 8.61 -0.07
N GLU A 154 -35.95 7.90 -0.83
CA GLU A 154 -35.55 7.03 -1.94
C GLU A 154 -34.91 7.80 -3.12
N GLY A 155 -35.03 9.13 -3.12
CA GLY A 155 -34.39 10.00 -4.09
C GLY A 155 -32.91 10.29 -3.79
N LEU A 156 -32.41 9.94 -2.61
CA LEU A 156 -31.04 10.20 -2.19
C LEU A 156 -30.04 9.43 -3.05
N VAL A 157 -29.08 10.15 -3.62
CA VAL A 157 -28.00 9.58 -4.41
C VAL A 157 -26.68 10.19 -3.98
N GLU A 158 -25.71 9.32 -3.70
CA GLU A 158 -24.36 9.70 -3.32
C GLU A 158 -23.35 9.03 -4.25
N GLU A 159 -22.30 9.76 -4.65
CA GLU A 159 -21.23 9.25 -5.52
C GLU A 159 -19.85 9.68 -5.00
N LYS A 160 -18.83 8.82 -5.22
CA LYS A 160 -17.42 9.17 -5.02
C LYS A 160 -16.83 9.66 -6.34
N LEU A 161 -16.94 10.96 -6.59
CA LEU A 161 -16.52 11.64 -7.82
C LEU A 161 -15.17 12.34 -7.67
N ASP A 162 -14.98 13.03 -6.55
CA ASP A 162 -13.70 13.65 -6.22
C ASP A 162 -12.67 12.62 -5.74
N ARG A 163 -11.49 12.61 -6.37
CA ARG A 163 -10.40 11.67 -6.06
C ARG A 163 -9.05 12.34 -6.21
N ALA A 164 -8.05 11.77 -5.55
CA ALA A 164 -6.66 12.09 -5.83
C ALA A 164 -5.91 10.84 -6.28
N PHE A 165 -5.13 11.00 -7.34
CA PHE A 165 -4.24 10.00 -7.91
C PHE A 165 -2.81 10.55 -7.89
N ALA A 166 -1.83 9.67 -7.91
CA ALA A 166 -0.43 10.06 -8.03
C ALA A 166 0.35 9.09 -8.91
N SER A 167 1.42 9.60 -9.52
CA SER A 167 2.38 8.77 -10.22
C SER A 167 3.13 7.87 -9.23
N ASN A 168 3.66 6.75 -9.72
CA ASN A 168 4.44 5.82 -8.90
C ASN A 168 5.67 6.50 -8.26
N GLU A 169 6.38 7.36 -9.00
CA GLU A 169 7.56 8.06 -8.45
C GLU A 169 7.17 9.07 -7.36
N TRP A 170 6.03 9.75 -7.52
CA TRP A 170 5.53 10.65 -6.48
C TRP A 170 5.13 9.87 -5.21
N ARG A 171 4.51 8.69 -5.38
CA ARG A 171 4.17 7.79 -4.27
C ARG A 171 5.39 7.27 -3.53
N LEU A 172 6.52 7.09 -4.20
CA LEU A 172 7.77 6.68 -3.56
C LEU A 172 8.32 7.74 -2.61
N ASP A 173 8.22 9.01 -3.00
CA ASP A 173 8.61 10.14 -2.16
C ASP A 173 7.64 10.33 -0.98
N PHE A 174 6.35 10.13 -1.21
CA PHE A 174 5.29 10.37 -0.21
C PHE A 174 4.46 9.10 0.05
N PRO A 175 5.06 8.03 0.61
CA PRO A 175 4.41 6.73 0.75
C PRO A 175 3.19 6.76 1.68
N ASN A 176 3.20 7.66 2.64
CA ASN A 176 2.14 7.85 3.64
C ASN A 176 1.14 8.95 3.24
N ALA A 177 1.20 9.45 2.00
CA ALA A 177 0.23 10.44 1.55
C ALA A 177 -1.19 9.88 1.62
N THR A 178 -2.11 10.67 2.18
CA THR A 178 -3.52 10.35 2.31
C THR A 178 -4.36 11.55 1.92
N VAL A 179 -5.59 11.30 1.51
CA VAL A 179 -6.61 12.33 1.29
C VAL A 179 -7.64 12.21 2.39
N SER A 180 -8.07 13.30 2.99
CA SER A 180 -9.22 13.30 3.90
C SER A 180 -10.40 14.06 3.31
N THR A 181 -11.61 13.56 3.54
CA THR A 181 -12.85 14.24 3.16
C THR A 181 -13.34 15.11 4.30
N LYS A 182 -13.76 16.34 3.97
CA LYS A 182 -14.39 17.27 4.91
C LYS A 182 -15.70 17.76 4.31
N VAL A 183 -16.80 17.35 4.92
CA VAL A 183 -18.15 17.81 4.54
C VAL A 183 -18.26 19.32 4.80
N ARG A 184 -18.90 20.03 3.87
CA ARG A 184 -19.19 21.46 3.95
C ARG A 184 -20.64 21.67 3.51
N SER A 185 -21.38 22.50 4.23
CA SER A 185 -22.78 22.80 3.90
C SER A 185 -22.94 23.66 2.63
N ALA A 186 -21.87 24.35 2.21
CA ALA A 186 -21.89 25.28 1.10
C ALA A 186 -21.82 24.62 -0.30
N SER A 187 -21.66 23.29 -0.37
CA SER A 187 -21.61 22.54 -1.63
C SER A 187 -22.23 21.16 -1.44
N ASP A 188 -22.78 20.65 -2.53
CA ASP A 188 -23.12 19.24 -2.74
C ASP A 188 -21.88 18.33 -2.80
N HIS A 189 -20.67 18.90 -2.88
CA HIS A 189 -19.39 18.20 -2.79
C HIS A 189 -18.72 18.34 -1.42
N SER A 190 -17.99 17.31 -1.01
CA SER A 190 -17.04 17.33 0.10
C SER A 190 -15.68 17.85 -0.34
N MET A 191 -15.05 18.66 0.51
CA MET A 191 -13.69 19.14 0.28
C MET A 191 -12.68 18.00 0.45
N LEU A 192 -11.74 17.87 -0.48
CA LEU A 192 -10.59 16.97 -0.35
C LEU A 192 -9.39 17.72 0.23
N LEU A 193 -8.75 17.14 1.24
CA LEU A 193 -7.49 17.63 1.80
C LEU A 193 -6.40 16.57 1.61
N LEU A 194 -5.41 16.88 0.76
CA LEU A 194 -4.24 16.03 0.54
C LEU A 194 -3.18 16.32 1.61
N CYS A 195 -2.84 15.30 2.41
CA CYS A 195 -1.73 15.33 3.35
C CYS A 195 -0.61 14.45 2.80
N LYS A 196 0.62 14.98 2.65
CA LYS A 196 1.77 14.22 2.13
C LYS A 196 2.38 13.24 3.17
N GLY A 197 1.84 13.19 4.38
CA GLY A 197 2.29 12.27 5.45
C GLY A 197 3.69 12.58 5.98
N LEU A 198 4.09 13.86 5.95
CA LEU A 198 5.41 14.33 6.38
C LEU A 198 5.57 14.41 7.92
N ASP A 199 4.47 14.38 8.68
CA ASP A 199 4.46 14.58 10.13
C ASP A 199 4.51 13.29 10.95
N HIS A 200 4.88 12.16 10.34
CA HIS A 200 5.24 10.99 11.13
C HIS A 200 6.73 11.07 11.47
N PRO A 201 7.12 11.21 12.75
CA PRO A 201 8.51 11.06 13.13
C PRO A 201 9.00 9.74 12.53
N LYS A 202 10.13 9.79 11.82
CA LYS A 202 10.77 8.58 11.30
C LYS A 202 11.14 7.73 12.52
N HIS A 203 10.26 6.83 12.93
CA HIS A 203 10.60 5.83 13.92
C HIS A 203 11.82 5.07 13.39
N PRO A 204 12.84 4.80 14.23
CA PRO A 204 13.98 4.00 13.80
C PRO A 204 13.45 2.69 13.23
N SER A 205 13.76 2.43 11.95
CA SER A 205 13.20 1.28 11.24
C SER A 205 13.52 0.01 12.02
N ARG A 206 12.51 -0.84 12.24
CA ARG A 206 12.73 -2.16 12.84
C ARG A 206 13.84 -2.87 12.07
N PHE A 207 14.81 -3.42 12.81
CA PHE A 207 15.90 -4.18 12.21
C PHE A 207 15.33 -5.34 11.38
N HIS A 208 15.75 -5.42 10.13
CA HIS A 208 15.50 -6.55 9.25
C HIS A 208 16.83 -6.98 8.67
N PHE A 209 17.17 -8.25 8.85
CA PHE A 209 18.35 -8.81 8.21
C PHE A 209 18.15 -8.84 6.69
N ASP A 210 19.02 -8.19 5.94
CA ASP A 210 18.99 -8.21 4.47
C ASP A 210 19.82 -9.41 3.99
N LYS A 211 19.20 -10.31 3.22
CA LYS A 211 19.86 -11.55 2.79
C LYS A 211 21.10 -11.27 1.92
N ARG A 212 21.15 -10.12 1.24
CA ARG A 212 22.29 -9.69 0.41
C ARG A 212 23.55 -9.46 1.23
N TRP A 213 23.42 -9.25 2.54
CA TRP A 213 24.58 -9.09 3.40
C TRP A 213 25.44 -10.35 3.47
N LEU A 214 24.85 -11.54 3.26
CA LEU A 214 25.58 -12.81 3.26
C LEU A 214 26.63 -12.91 2.15
N SER A 215 26.47 -12.15 1.07
CA SER A 215 27.40 -12.12 -0.06
C SER A 215 28.35 -10.93 -0.03
N LYS A 216 28.38 -10.15 1.07
CA LYS A 216 29.28 -8.99 1.21
C LYS A 216 30.45 -9.37 2.11
N GLU A 217 31.65 -8.95 1.72
CA GLU A 217 32.85 -9.17 2.51
C GLU A 217 32.75 -8.49 3.89
N GLY A 218 33.29 -9.16 4.91
CA GLY A 218 33.35 -8.68 6.29
C GLY A 218 32.09 -8.91 7.13
N ILE A 219 30.99 -9.49 6.60
CA ILE A 219 29.80 -9.80 7.44
C ILE A 219 30.14 -10.78 8.56
N SER A 220 30.91 -11.84 8.26
CA SER A 220 31.23 -12.89 9.23
C SER A 220 32.02 -12.34 10.41
N ASP A 221 33.04 -11.52 10.11
CA ASP A 221 33.89 -10.88 11.11
C ASP A 221 33.10 -9.96 12.03
N ILE A 222 32.15 -9.21 11.48
CA ILE A 222 31.31 -8.29 12.24
C ILE A 222 30.36 -9.03 13.17
N VAL A 223 29.73 -10.10 12.67
CA VAL A 223 28.85 -10.94 13.49
C VAL A 223 29.67 -11.62 14.60
N SER A 224 30.83 -12.18 14.27
CA SER A 224 31.71 -12.83 15.23
C SER A 224 32.19 -11.86 16.32
N THR A 225 32.70 -10.69 15.91
CA THR A 225 33.21 -9.66 16.82
C THR A 225 32.11 -9.16 17.76
N ALA A 226 30.90 -8.92 17.25
CA ALA A 226 29.78 -8.42 18.05
C ALA A 226 29.18 -9.49 18.98
N TRP A 227 29.13 -10.75 18.52
CA TRP A 227 28.57 -11.86 19.29
C TRP A 227 29.50 -12.31 20.43
N ASN A 228 30.80 -12.20 20.23
CA ASN A 228 31.82 -12.60 21.20
C ASN A 228 32.15 -11.52 22.25
N GLN A 229 31.50 -10.36 22.20
CA GLN A 229 31.63 -9.36 23.25
C GLN A 229 31.22 -9.94 24.62
N PRO A 230 31.98 -9.67 25.69
CA PRO A 230 31.65 -10.13 27.03
C PRO A 230 30.34 -9.49 27.52
N THR A 231 29.41 -10.32 27.99
CA THR A 231 28.11 -9.89 28.53
C THR A 231 27.83 -10.64 29.83
N TYR A 232 27.43 -9.92 30.89
CA TYR A 232 27.16 -10.45 32.22
C TYR A 232 25.66 -10.41 32.53
N GLY A 233 25.19 -11.29 33.42
CA GLY A 233 23.78 -11.40 33.82
C GLY A 233 23.21 -12.81 33.62
N THR A 234 21.89 -12.94 33.73
CA THR A 234 21.20 -14.22 33.53
C THR A 234 21.40 -14.75 32.09
N PRO A 235 21.29 -16.06 31.84
CA PRO A 235 21.44 -16.62 30.50
C PRO A 235 20.56 -15.94 29.44
N PHE A 236 19.30 -15.62 29.80
CA PHE A 236 18.38 -14.93 28.90
C PHE A 236 18.78 -13.48 28.63
N TYR A 237 19.26 -12.76 29.66
CA TYR A 237 19.78 -11.40 29.50
C TYR A 237 21.03 -11.38 28.60
N ARG A 238 21.96 -12.34 28.79
CA ARG A 238 23.16 -12.49 27.95
C ARG A 238 22.79 -12.74 26.49
N LEU A 239 21.82 -13.63 26.23
CA LEU A 239 21.33 -13.86 24.87
C LEU A 239 20.72 -12.60 24.25
N LYS A 240 19.86 -11.89 24.99
CA LYS A 240 19.24 -10.63 24.56
C LYS A 240 20.30 -9.58 24.18
N GLU A 241 21.30 -9.36 25.05
CA GLU A 241 22.34 -8.36 24.80
C GLU A 241 23.26 -8.77 23.64
N LYS A 242 23.59 -10.06 23.47
CA LYS A 242 24.34 -10.54 22.30
C LYS A 242 23.59 -10.31 20.99
N VAL A 243 22.29 -10.61 20.95
CA VAL A 243 21.43 -10.34 19.78
C VAL A 243 21.39 -8.84 19.48
N LYS A 244 21.23 -8.00 20.51
CA LYS A 244 21.20 -6.53 20.39
C LYS A 244 22.53 -5.95 19.91
N SER A 245 23.67 -6.43 20.45
CA SER A 245 25.01 -6.03 20.01
C SER A 245 25.22 -6.34 18.53
N THR A 246 24.94 -7.59 18.14
CA THR A 246 25.04 -8.05 16.74
C THR A 246 24.15 -7.25 15.80
N ARG A 247 22.91 -6.97 16.23
CA ARG A 247 21.97 -6.11 15.50
C ARG A 247 22.55 -4.72 15.23
N THR A 248 23.16 -4.13 16.25
CA THR A 248 23.70 -2.76 16.19
C THR A 248 24.92 -2.69 15.28
N ALA A 249 25.84 -3.66 15.40
CA ALA A 249 27.00 -3.78 14.54
C ALA A 249 26.61 -3.95 13.06
N LEU A 250 25.62 -4.81 12.76
CA LEU A 250 25.10 -5.00 11.40
C LEU A 250 24.44 -3.73 10.83
N LEU A 251 23.71 -2.95 11.64
CA LEU A 251 23.11 -1.69 11.19
C LEU A 251 24.17 -0.65 10.83
N ILE A 252 25.20 -0.49 11.67
CA ILE A 252 26.31 0.44 11.40
C ILE A 252 27.03 0.02 10.12
N TRP A 253 27.43 -1.24 10.02
CA TRP A 253 28.14 -1.74 8.84
C TRP A 253 27.31 -1.67 7.57
N SER A 254 26.01 -1.97 7.63
CA SER A 254 25.16 -1.99 6.44
C SER A 254 24.77 -0.61 5.91
N SER A 255 24.83 0.43 6.76
CA SER A 255 24.46 1.80 6.40
C SER A 255 25.21 2.34 5.18
N LYS A 256 26.48 1.94 5.02
CA LYS A 256 27.36 2.35 3.91
C LYS A 256 26.95 1.83 2.54
N PHE A 257 26.18 0.73 2.45
CA PHE A 257 25.83 0.14 1.16
C PHE A 257 24.58 0.75 0.52
N LYS A 258 23.74 1.43 1.30
CA LYS A 258 22.43 1.88 0.81
C LYS A 258 22.55 3.11 -0.10
N SER A 259 23.43 4.05 0.25
CA SER A 259 23.79 5.20 -0.60
C SER A 259 24.65 4.77 -1.79
N LEU A 260 25.54 3.80 -1.57
CA LEU A 260 26.50 3.36 -2.58
C LEU A 260 25.82 2.74 -3.80
N ASN A 261 24.83 1.85 -3.63
CA ASN A 261 24.17 1.20 -4.77
C ASN A 261 23.48 2.19 -5.71
N GLN A 262 22.79 3.21 -5.17
CA GLN A 262 22.12 4.22 -6.00
C GLN A 262 23.13 5.07 -6.77
N GLN A 263 24.22 5.49 -6.09
CA GLN A 263 25.33 6.21 -6.72
C GLN A 263 26.04 5.36 -7.77
N THR A 264 26.26 4.07 -7.51
CA THR A 264 26.86 3.13 -8.46
C THR A 264 26.02 2.99 -9.72
N ILE A 265 24.70 2.86 -9.60
CA ILE A 265 23.79 2.80 -10.76
C ILE A 265 23.89 4.09 -11.59
N GLU A 266 23.83 5.26 -10.94
CA GLU A 266 23.92 6.56 -11.63
C GLU A 266 25.27 6.74 -12.33
N VAL A 267 26.39 6.40 -11.67
CA VAL A 267 27.75 6.52 -12.23
C VAL A 267 27.97 5.55 -13.39
N LEU A 268 27.58 4.29 -13.26
CA LEU A 268 27.75 3.29 -14.32
C LEU A 268 26.85 3.58 -15.51
N THR A 269 25.63 4.07 -15.29
CA THR A 269 24.73 4.52 -16.37
C THR A 269 25.37 5.66 -17.15
N ARG A 270 25.85 6.70 -16.46
CA ARG A 270 26.54 7.83 -17.09
C ARG A 270 27.80 7.40 -17.84
N ARG A 271 28.58 6.47 -17.27
CA ARG A 271 29.78 5.94 -17.91
C ARG A 271 29.46 5.23 -19.23
N LEU A 272 28.39 4.44 -19.28
CA LEU A 272 27.91 3.82 -20.54
C LEU A 272 27.45 4.89 -21.54
N GLU A 273 26.77 5.94 -21.10
CA GLU A 273 26.36 7.06 -21.97
C GLU A 273 27.58 7.76 -22.59
N THR A 274 28.58 8.14 -21.79
CA THR A 274 29.81 8.79 -22.27
C THR A 274 30.61 7.90 -23.22
N MET A 275 30.71 6.60 -22.94
CA MET A 275 31.42 5.65 -23.81
C MET A 275 30.80 5.55 -25.21
N ARG A 276 29.48 5.73 -25.36
CA ARG A 276 28.82 5.73 -26.68
C ARG A 276 29.26 6.89 -27.56
N GLU A 277 29.63 8.01 -26.93
CA GLU A 277 30.07 9.24 -27.60
C GLU A 277 31.56 9.16 -27.92
N ASP A 278 32.39 8.81 -26.93
CA ASP A 278 33.85 8.88 -27.04
C ASP A 278 34.49 7.69 -27.79
N LYS A 279 33.84 6.52 -27.79
CA LYS A 279 34.31 5.26 -28.43
C LYS A 279 35.83 4.99 -28.26
N PRO A 280 36.31 4.78 -27.02
CA PRO A 280 37.72 4.49 -26.73
C PRO A 280 38.23 3.23 -27.45
N GLU A 281 39.56 3.08 -27.59
CA GLU A 281 40.19 1.93 -28.27
C GLU A 281 39.68 0.56 -27.76
N ASP A 282 39.57 0.39 -26.44
CA ASP A 282 39.05 -0.83 -25.80
C ASP A 282 37.54 -0.79 -25.54
N TYR A 283 36.78 -0.11 -26.41
CA TYR A 283 35.35 0.15 -26.23
C TYR A 283 34.56 -1.09 -25.81
N TRP A 284 34.73 -2.20 -26.52
CA TRP A 284 33.91 -3.41 -26.30
C TRP A 284 34.17 -4.08 -24.96
N GLU A 285 35.42 -4.13 -24.51
CA GLU A 285 35.78 -4.73 -23.22
C GLU A 285 35.28 -3.85 -22.07
N LEU A 286 35.58 -2.55 -22.13
CA LEU A 286 35.18 -1.59 -21.12
C LEU A 286 33.64 -1.44 -21.03
N TRP A 287 32.96 -1.53 -22.17
CA TRP A 287 31.50 -1.57 -22.28
C TRP A 287 30.91 -2.80 -21.60
N ASN A 288 31.41 -4.00 -21.93
CA ASN A 288 30.88 -5.24 -21.35
C ASN A 288 31.10 -5.31 -19.85
N ASN A 289 32.27 -4.88 -19.36
CA ASN A 289 32.56 -4.82 -17.93
C ASN A 289 31.61 -3.83 -17.21
N THR A 290 31.50 -2.60 -17.71
CA THR A 290 30.61 -1.57 -17.12
C THR A 290 29.14 -2.01 -17.15
N ARG A 291 28.70 -2.66 -18.24
CA ARG A 291 27.34 -3.21 -18.37
C ARG A 291 27.08 -4.35 -17.39
N ASN A 292 28.05 -5.24 -17.19
CA ASN A 292 27.93 -6.34 -16.23
C ASN A 292 27.83 -5.83 -14.79
N ASP A 293 28.64 -4.82 -14.45
CA ASP A 293 28.58 -4.17 -13.13
C ASP A 293 27.24 -3.47 -12.90
N LEU A 294 26.70 -2.79 -13.92
CA LEU A 294 25.39 -2.15 -13.85
C LEU A 294 24.27 -3.17 -13.65
N ASN A 295 24.29 -4.27 -14.41
CA ASN A 295 23.35 -5.37 -14.25
C ASN A 295 23.42 -5.99 -12.85
N ALA A 296 24.62 -6.14 -12.30
CA ALA A 296 24.82 -6.65 -10.95
C ALA A 296 24.24 -5.69 -9.89
N ALA A 297 24.42 -4.37 -10.07
CA ALA A 297 23.86 -3.34 -9.20
C ALA A 297 22.31 -3.34 -9.23
N HIS A 298 21.70 -3.39 -10.41
CA HIS A 298 20.24 -3.50 -10.56
C HIS A 298 19.68 -4.78 -9.94
N LYS A 299 20.34 -5.93 -10.15
CA LYS A 299 19.93 -7.21 -9.53
C LYS A 299 19.97 -7.16 -8.01
N GLN A 300 20.95 -6.46 -7.43
CA GLN A 300 20.99 -6.26 -5.97
C GLN A 300 19.83 -5.39 -5.47
N GLU A 301 19.44 -4.35 -6.22
CA GLU A 301 18.29 -3.52 -5.87
C GLU A 301 16.97 -4.29 -5.98
N GLU A 302 16.80 -5.08 -7.04
CA GLU A 302 15.63 -5.95 -7.22
C GLU A 302 15.46 -6.93 -6.04
N LEU A 303 16.53 -7.64 -5.67
CA LEU A 303 16.52 -8.56 -4.51
C LEU A 303 16.13 -7.85 -3.20
N HIS A 304 16.54 -6.59 -3.01
CA HIS A 304 16.15 -5.80 -1.85
C HIS A 304 14.63 -5.64 -1.77
N TRP A 305 14.02 -5.20 -2.88
CA TRP A 305 12.60 -4.92 -2.93
C TRP A 305 11.76 -6.19 -2.97
N GLN A 306 12.26 -7.27 -3.58
CA GLN A 306 11.67 -8.60 -3.50
C GLN A 306 11.58 -9.10 -2.04
N GLN A 307 12.66 -8.98 -1.26
CA GLN A 307 12.64 -9.40 0.14
C GLN A 307 11.61 -8.61 0.96
N ARG A 308 11.50 -7.30 0.72
CA ARG A 308 10.57 -6.41 1.44
C ARG A 308 9.11 -6.61 1.04
N SER A 309 8.84 -6.91 -0.22
CA SER A 309 7.50 -7.23 -0.70
C SER A 309 7.00 -8.58 -0.19
N LYS A 310 7.90 -9.49 0.23
CA LYS A 310 7.63 -10.90 0.60
C LYS A 310 6.97 -11.69 -0.53
N LEU A 311 7.22 -11.33 -1.79
CA LEU A 311 6.75 -12.06 -2.97
C LEU A 311 7.79 -13.12 -3.38
N LYS A 312 7.39 -14.39 -3.42
CA LYS A 312 8.29 -15.53 -3.73
C LYS A 312 8.25 -16.01 -5.20
N TRP A 313 7.29 -15.57 -6.00
CA TRP A 313 6.88 -16.31 -7.22
C TRP A 313 7.24 -15.65 -8.55
N LEU A 314 7.93 -14.50 -8.58
CA LEU A 314 8.50 -13.94 -9.82
C LEU A 314 9.69 -14.80 -10.26
N LYS A 315 9.38 -15.96 -10.84
CA LYS A 315 10.24 -16.67 -11.78
C LYS A 315 9.80 -16.18 -13.15
N GLU A 316 10.76 -15.60 -13.88
CA GLU A 316 10.68 -15.12 -15.27
C GLU A 316 10.30 -13.63 -15.44
N GLY A 317 11.35 -12.84 -15.71
CA GLY A 317 11.35 -11.77 -16.73
C GLY A 317 10.51 -10.53 -16.48
N ASP A 318 10.98 -9.63 -15.61
CA ASP A 318 11.56 -8.34 -16.02
C ASP A 318 12.08 -7.64 -14.75
N GLY A 319 13.23 -6.96 -14.84
CA GLY A 319 13.92 -6.28 -13.73
C GLY A 319 13.19 -5.06 -13.15
N ASN A 320 11.88 -5.16 -12.99
CA ASN A 320 11.00 -4.05 -12.64
C ASN A 320 10.96 -3.85 -11.13
N THR A 321 11.98 -3.15 -10.60
CA THR A 321 11.98 -2.67 -9.21
C THR A 321 10.69 -1.91 -8.89
N LYS A 322 10.17 -1.10 -9.83
CA LYS A 322 8.94 -0.30 -9.65
C LYS A 322 7.72 -1.14 -9.30
N PHE A 323 7.61 -2.36 -9.84
CA PHE A 323 6.56 -3.29 -9.44
C PHE A 323 6.67 -3.68 -7.95
N PHE A 324 7.84 -4.12 -7.50
CA PHE A 324 8.06 -4.49 -6.10
C PHE A 324 7.88 -3.31 -5.14
N HIS A 325 8.28 -2.12 -5.58
CA HIS A 325 8.04 -0.86 -4.92
C HIS A 325 6.54 -0.58 -4.76
N ALA A 326 5.78 -0.55 -5.85
CA ALA A 326 4.34 -0.31 -5.86
C ALA A 326 3.59 -1.34 -5.00
N TYR A 327 3.92 -2.62 -5.14
CA TYR A 327 3.35 -3.68 -4.31
C TYR A 327 3.69 -3.51 -2.82
N THR A 328 4.92 -3.12 -2.48
CA THR A 328 5.32 -2.85 -1.09
C THR A 328 4.52 -1.68 -0.51
N LEU A 329 4.32 -0.61 -1.29
CA LEU A 329 3.48 0.53 -0.90
C LEU A 329 2.03 0.11 -0.66
N GLN A 330 1.46 -0.73 -1.53
CA GLN A 330 0.12 -1.26 -1.37
C GLN A 330 -0.01 -2.15 -0.12
N LYS A 331 0.97 -3.01 0.16
CA LYS A 331 1.00 -3.80 1.40
C LYS A 331 1.08 -2.93 2.64
N ARG A 332 1.88 -1.85 2.61
CA ARG A 332 1.93 -0.88 3.72
C ARG A 332 0.57 -0.24 3.94
N LYS A 333 -0.13 0.17 2.87
CA LYS A 333 -1.50 0.70 2.93
C LYS A 333 -2.48 -0.30 3.56
N LEU A 334 -2.47 -1.55 3.13
CA LEU A 334 -3.36 -2.59 3.66
C LEU A 334 -3.08 -2.96 5.13
N ASN A 335 -1.81 -2.90 5.54
CA ASN A 335 -1.39 -3.24 6.89
C ASN A 335 -1.31 -2.01 7.82
N ALA A 336 -1.65 -0.81 7.33
CA ALA A 336 -1.65 0.40 8.13
C ALA A 336 -2.82 0.39 9.10
N ILE A 337 -2.53 0.45 10.40
CA ILE A 337 -3.54 0.58 11.45
C ILE A 337 -3.81 2.08 11.59
N SER A 338 -4.84 2.58 10.90
CA SER A 338 -5.18 4.01 10.94
C SER A 338 -6.02 4.41 12.14
N ARG A 339 -6.78 3.48 12.72
CA ARG A 339 -7.66 3.70 13.85
C ARG A 339 -7.82 2.41 14.67
N LEU A 340 -7.96 2.56 15.97
CA LEU A 340 -8.37 1.49 16.88
C LEU A 340 -9.61 1.94 17.67
N ILE A 341 -10.50 0.99 17.95
CA ILE A 341 -11.64 1.22 18.85
C ILE A 341 -11.30 0.53 20.17
N THR A 342 -11.26 1.29 21.25
CA THR A 342 -11.00 0.75 22.59
C THR A 342 -12.20 -0.05 23.09
N PRO A 343 -12.03 -0.90 24.12
CA PRO A 343 -13.14 -1.57 24.78
C PRO A 343 -14.21 -0.61 25.35
N SER A 344 -13.82 0.62 25.67
CA SER A 344 -14.71 1.71 26.10
C SER A 344 -15.45 2.40 24.96
N GLY A 345 -15.23 2.00 23.71
CA GLY A 345 -15.87 2.58 22.51
C GLY A 345 -15.20 3.85 21.97
N SER A 346 -14.12 4.33 22.59
CA SER A 346 -13.37 5.50 22.11
C SER A 346 -12.53 5.15 20.88
N VAL A 347 -12.45 6.08 19.92
CA VAL A 347 -11.70 5.88 18.66
C VAL A 347 -10.33 6.55 18.78
N LEU A 348 -9.29 5.75 18.86
CA LEU A 348 -7.91 6.22 18.78
C LEU A 348 -7.54 6.41 17.31
N SER A 349 -7.01 7.59 16.98
CA SER A 349 -6.62 7.95 15.61
C SER A 349 -5.24 8.59 15.50
N SER A 350 -4.61 8.94 16.64
CA SER A 350 -3.21 9.34 16.67
C SER A 350 -2.32 8.11 16.74
N GLN A 351 -1.13 8.18 16.12
CA GLN A 351 -0.17 7.09 16.12
C GLN A 351 0.36 6.81 17.53
N GLU A 352 0.62 7.86 18.33
CA GLU A 352 1.12 7.74 19.69
C GLU A 352 0.11 7.02 20.60
N ASP A 353 -1.17 7.39 20.52
CA ASP A 353 -2.21 6.73 21.32
C ASP A 353 -2.38 5.26 20.91
N ILE A 354 -2.33 4.97 19.61
CA ILE A 354 -2.39 3.60 19.08
C ILE A 354 -1.20 2.77 19.59
N GLU A 355 0.02 3.32 19.55
CA GLU A 355 1.23 2.66 20.01
C GLU A 355 1.20 2.40 21.52
N HIS A 356 0.84 3.41 22.31
CA HIS A 356 0.71 3.30 23.76
C HIS A 356 -0.35 2.26 24.13
N HIS A 357 -1.52 2.30 23.50
CA HIS A 357 -2.59 1.35 23.76
C HIS A 357 -2.20 -0.10 23.45
N ILE A 358 -1.51 -0.33 22.33
CA ILE A 358 -1.00 -1.68 21.97
C ILE A 358 0.07 -2.12 22.97
N ALA A 359 1.02 -1.22 23.31
CA ALA A 359 2.11 -1.52 24.23
C ALA A 359 1.58 -1.86 25.62
N ASP A 360 0.63 -1.09 26.15
CA ASP A 360 -0.04 -1.35 27.42
C ASP A 360 -0.80 -2.66 27.39
N PHE A 361 -1.59 -2.91 26.33
CA PHE A 361 -2.37 -4.13 26.21
C PHE A 361 -1.48 -5.37 26.29
N TYR A 362 -0.39 -5.42 25.51
CA TYR A 362 0.52 -6.57 25.54
C TYR A 362 1.38 -6.60 26.80
N SER A 363 1.80 -5.46 27.34
CA SER A 363 2.51 -5.42 28.62
C SER A 363 1.64 -6.04 29.71
N ASN A 364 0.39 -5.59 29.84
CA ASN A 364 -0.59 -6.13 30.78
C ASN A 364 -0.90 -7.61 30.54
N LEU A 365 -1.04 -8.03 29.28
CA LEU A 365 -1.26 -9.44 28.92
C LEU A 365 -0.08 -10.33 29.37
N PHE A 366 1.14 -9.82 29.29
CA PHE A 366 2.35 -10.54 29.69
C PHE A 366 2.77 -10.26 31.16
N THR A 367 2.10 -9.36 31.86
CA THR A 367 2.32 -9.05 33.29
C THR A 367 1.18 -9.49 34.21
N THR A 368 0.11 -10.11 33.71
CA THR A 368 -0.95 -10.64 34.60
C THR A 368 -0.40 -11.62 35.63
N GLU A 369 -0.86 -11.42 36.88
CA GLU A 369 -0.65 -12.21 38.10
C GLU A 369 -1.22 -13.65 37.98
N GLY A 370 -0.78 -14.41 36.98
CA GLY A 370 -1.11 -15.82 36.83
C GLY A 370 -0.01 -16.70 37.42
N SER A 371 -0.40 -17.65 38.28
CA SER A 371 0.42 -18.77 38.75
C SER A 371 1.45 -19.22 37.72
N ARG A 372 2.74 -19.25 38.11
CA ARG A 372 3.87 -19.75 37.31
C ARG A 372 3.93 -21.28 37.26
N ASP A 373 2.83 -21.94 37.58
CA ASP A 373 2.77 -23.33 38.01
C ASP A 373 2.58 -24.29 36.83
N GLY A 374 2.37 -23.75 35.62
CA GLY A 374 2.20 -24.55 34.40
C GLY A 374 0.85 -25.28 34.29
N GLU A 375 0.03 -25.31 35.34
CA GLU A 375 -1.25 -26.02 35.37
C GLU A 375 -2.34 -25.38 34.49
N SER A 376 -2.23 -24.09 34.16
CA SER A 376 -3.22 -23.34 33.37
C SER A 376 -2.83 -23.10 31.90
N ILE A 377 -1.80 -23.78 31.38
CA ILE A 377 -1.32 -23.59 30.00
C ILE A 377 -2.25 -24.27 28.97
N VAL A 378 -2.98 -25.31 29.37
CA VAL A 378 -3.85 -26.08 28.45
C VAL A 378 -5.28 -25.57 28.51
N ASN A 379 -5.72 -24.91 27.44
CA ASN A 379 -7.13 -24.55 27.29
C ASN A 379 -7.94 -25.82 26.96
N LEU A 380 -8.60 -26.39 27.96
CA LEU A 380 -9.38 -27.62 27.84
C LEU A 380 -10.55 -27.49 26.83
N GLN A 381 -11.14 -26.30 26.68
CA GLN A 381 -12.20 -26.04 25.68
C GLN A 381 -11.69 -26.08 24.23
N LYS A 382 -10.39 -25.83 24.01
CA LYS A 382 -9.74 -25.87 22.69
C LYS A 382 -8.92 -27.15 22.46
N SER A 383 -8.85 -28.02 23.45
CA SER A 383 -8.08 -29.27 23.40
C SER A 383 -9.01 -30.43 23.10
N GLY A 384 -8.67 -31.27 22.13
CA GLY A 384 -9.46 -32.43 21.74
C GLY A 384 -8.57 -33.62 21.44
N ILE A 385 -9.05 -34.83 21.74
CA ILE A 385 -8.33 -36.07 21.50
C ILE A 385 -8.95 -36.84 20.33
N TYR A 386 -8.10 -37.45 19.51
CA TYR A 386 -8.50 -38.29 18.38
C TYR A 386 -8.02 -39.71 18.60
N PHE A 387 -8.92 -40.69 18.47
CA PHE A 387 -8.61 -42.10 18.58
C PHE A 387 -8.70 -42.78 17.22
N SER A 388 -7.74 -43.69 16.95
CA SER A 388 -7.81 -44.53 15.76
C SER A 388 -9.05 -45.44 15.81
N ARG A 389 -9.54 -45.89 14.65
CA ARG A 389 -10.69 -46.80 14.56
C ARG A 389 -10.45 -48.13 15.30
N ASN A 390 -9.20 -48.56 15.44
CA ASN A 390 -8.82 -49.82 16.08
C ASN A 390 -8.60 -49.69 17.59
N THR A 391 -8.76 -48.51 18.18
CA THR A 391 -8.63 -48.31 19.62
C THR A 391 -9.89 -48.84 20.34
N PRO A 392 -9.79 -49.86 21.21
CA PRO A 392 -10.93 -50.40 21.96
C PRO A 392 -11.62 -49.34 22.81
N GLN A 393 -12.95 -49.41 22.94
CA GLN A 393 -13.74 -48.40 23.65
C GLN A 393 -13.32 -48.25 25.12
N THR A 394 -13.02 -49.37 25.77
CA THR A 394 -12.50 -49.41 27.15
C THR A 394 -11.22 -48.59 27.34
N LEU A 395 -10.31 -48.64 26.36
CA LEU A 395 -9.06 -47.87 26.39
C LEU A 395 -9.31 -46.38 26.14
N ARG A 396 -10.28 -46.03 25.28
CA ARG A 396 -10.68 -44.63 25.04
C ARG A 396 -11.24 -44.01 26.30
N ASP A 397 -12.13 -44.72 26.99
CA ASP A 397 -12.79 -44.25 28.20
C ASP A 397 -11.77 -44.07 29.35
N ASN A 398 -10.82 -44.99 29.49
CA ASN A 398 -9.72 -44.87 30.45
C ASN A 398 -8.82 -43.65 30.17
N ILE A 399 -8.47 -43.41 28.91
CA ILE A 399 -7.63 -42.27 28.52
C ILE A 399 -8.39 -40.95 28.74
N CYS A 400 -9.68 -40.89 28.41
CA CYS A 400 -10.50 -39.70 28.65
C CYS A 400 -10.72 -39.43 30.14
N GLY A 401 -10.89 -40.48 30.95
CA GLY A 401 -10.97 -40.38 32.41
C GLY A 401 -9.69 -39.86 33.04
N THR A 402 -8.53 -40.19 32.45
CA THR A 402 -7.21 -39.73 32.89
C THR A 402 -6.94 -38.26 32.52
N LEU A 403 -7.40 -37.83 31.34
CA LEU A 403 -7.13 -36.49 30.77
C LEU A 403 -8.16 -35.42 31.16
N GLN A 404 -8.97 -35.68 32.19
CA GLN A 404 -9.95 -34.79 32.83
C GLN A 404 -10.25 -33.46 32.08
N GLY A 405 -11.27 -33.47 31.22
CA GLY A 405 -11.76 -32.28 30.51
C GLY A 405 -11.49 -32.23 29.01
N ILE A 406 -10.64 -33.13 28.47
CA ILE A 406 -10.45 -33.27 27.01
C ILE A 406 -11.43 -34.32 26.45
N VAL A 407 -12.36 -33.88 25.60
CA VAL A 407 -13.42 -34.73 25.03
C VAL A 407 -13.02 -35.30 23.65
N PRO A 408 -13.40 -36.55 23.30
CA PRO A 408 -13.19 -37.08 21.96
C PRO A 408 -13.95 -36.27 20.91
N HIS A 409 -13.23 -35.66 19.97
CA HIS A 409 -13.85 -34.80 18.94
C HIS A 409 -14.03 -35.57 17.63
N ARG A 410 -15.25 -35.57 17.05
CA ARG A 410 -15.55 -36.32 15.80
C ARG A 410 -15.06 -35.65 14.52
N SER A 411 -14.78 -34.35 14.56
CA SER A 411 -14.25 -33.59 13.41
C SER A 411 -13.57 -32.31 13.90
N SER A 412 -12.34 -32.41 14.39
CA SER A 412 -11.55 -31.22 14.71
C SER A 412 -10.80 -30.77 13.45
N ARG A 413 -10.75 -29.45 13.22
CA ARG A 413 -9.88 -28.85 12.21
C ARG A 413 -8.64 -28.31 12.91
N TYR A 414 -7.45 -28.59 12.38
CA TYR A 414 -6.23 -27.95 12.80
C TYR A 414 -5.68 -27.10 11.67
N LEU A 415 -5.48 -25.80 11.92
CA LEU A 415 -5.08 -24.83 10.90
C LEU A 415 -5.98 -24.84 9.64
N GLY A 416 -7.26 -25.17 9.80
CA GLY A 416 -8.25 -25.26 8.72
C GLY A 416 -8.38 -26.64 8.06
N LEU A 417 -7.44 -27.54 8.29
CA LEU A 417 -7.41 -28.91 7.75
C LEU A 417 -8.17 -29.89 8.66
N PRO A 418 -9.00 -30.80 8.13
CA PRO A 418 -9.67 -31.81 8.93
C PRO A 418 -8.65 -32.83 9.49
N LEU A 419 -8.63 -33.00 10.82
CA LEU A 419 -7.73 -33.93 11.52
C LEU A 419 -8.12 -35.42 11.35
N GLY A 420 -9.26 -35.72 10.71
CA GLY A 420 -9.68 -37.09 10.43
C GLY A 420 -10.56 -37.20 9.19
N ILE A 421 -10.28 -38.18 8.34
CA ILE A 421 -11.04 -38.47 7.12
C ILE A 421 -12.21 -39.41 7.47
N GLY A 422 -13.44 -38.88 7.40
CA GLY A 422 -14.68 -39.65 7.57
C GLY A 422 -14.96 -40.59 6.39
N ARG A 423 -16.16 -41.20 6.35
CA ARG A 423 -16.56 -42.08 5.23
C ARG A 423 -16.85 -41.30 3.92
N SER A 424 -17.32 -40.06 4.03
CA SER A 424 -17.66 -39.22 2.87
C SER A 424 -16.50 -38.30 2.49
N LYS A 425 -15.84 -38.58 1.36
CA LYS A 425 -14.81 -37.69 0.79
C LYS A 425 -15.37 -36.33 0.39
N LYS A 426 -16.66 -36.26 0.05
CA LYS A 426 -17.34 -35.02 -0.37
C LYS A 426 -17.42 -34.01 0.78
N GLU A 427 -17.87 -34.43 1.95
CA GLU A 427 -17.96 -33.58 3.15
C GLU A 427 -16.58 -33.09 3.64
N VAL A 428 -15.56 -33.93 3.49
CA VAL A 428 -14.17 -33.61 3.87
C VAL A 428 -13.57 -32.52 2.98
N PHE A 429 -13.95 -32.43 1.71
CA PHE A 429 -13.41 -31.44 0.75
C PHE A 429 -14.34 -30.27 0.43
N ASP A 430 -15.60 -30.29 0.88
CA ASP A 430 -16.55 -29.18 0.67
C ASP A 430 -16.05 -27.84 1.22
N TYR A 431 -15.19 -27.87 2.25
CA TYR A 431 -14.59 -26.64 2.78
C TYR A 431 -13.60 -25.97 1.82
N ILE A 432 -12.92 -26.75 0.96
CA ILE A 432 -12.02 -26.22 -0.07
C ILE A 432 -12.86 -25.41 -1.06
N LEU A 433 -13.97 -26.00 -1.53
CA LEU A 433 -14.89 -25.34 -2.44
C LEU A 433 -15.50 -24.07 -1.81
N ASN A 434 -15.90 -24.12 -0.54
CA ASN A 434 -16.44 -22.95 0.15
C ASN A 434 -15.37 -21.87 0.40
N SER A 435 -14.12 -22.25 0.69
CA SER A 435 -13.01 -21.31 0.85
C SER A 435 -12.67 -20.60 -0.46
N ILE A 436 -12.64 -21.35 -1.57
CA ILE A 436 -12.44 -20.80 -2.92
C ILE A 436 -13.59 -19.85 -3.27
N ARG A 437 -14.85 -20.24 -3.04
CA ARG A 437 -16.01 -19.37 -3.26
C ARG A 437 -15.97 -18.09 -2.43
N ASN A 438 -15.64 -18.18 -1.15
CA ASN A 438 -15.53 -16.99 -0.27
C ASN A 438 -14.40 -16.06 -0.71
N LYS A 439 -13.27 -16.58 -1.18
CA LYS A 439 -12.16 -15.77 -1.72
C LYS A 439 -12.54 -15.11 -3.05
N LEU A 440 -13.17 -15.86 -3.95
CA LEU A 440 -13.67 -15.35 -5.23
C LEU A 440 -14.74 -14.25 -5.03
N GLN A 441 -15.66 -14.44 -4.08
CA GLN A 441 -16.68 -13.45 -3.73
C GLN A 441 -16.07 -12.21 -3.05
N GLY A 442 -15.02 -12.40 -2.24
CA GLY A 442 -14.29 -11.31 -1.59
C GLY A 442 -13.40 -10.49 -2.55
N TRP A 443 -13.03 -11.04 -3.70
CA TRP A 443 -12.31 -10.32 -4.75
C TRP A 443 -13.30 -9.47 -5.55
N LYS A 444 -13.47 -8.22 -5.13
CA LYS A 444 -14.28 -7.26 -5.88
C LYS A 444 -13.77 -7.16 -7.31
N ASN A 445 -14.69 -7.36 -8.25
CA ASN A 445 -14.46 -7.52 -9.70
C ASN A 445 -13.75 -6.34 -10.40
N SER A 446 -13.43 -5.27 -9.69
CA SER A 446 -13.18 -3.93 -10.26
C SER A 446 -11.77 -3.37 -10.06
N LEU A 447 -10.79 -4.10 -9.52
CA LEU A 447 -9.47 -3.52 -9.19
C LEU A 447 -8.26 -4.31 -9.72
N LEU A 448 -8.45 -5.27 -10.62
CA LEU A 448 -7.36 -6.10 -11.14
C LEU A 448 -7.48 -6.26 -12.66
N SER A 449 -6.35 -6.11 -13.35
CA SER A 449 -6.23 -6.44 -14.77
C SER A 449 -6.50 -7.94 -15.00
N PRO A 450 -6.85 -8.38 -16.22
CA PRO A 450 -7.03 -9.80 -16.54
C PRO A 450 -5.83 -10.66 -16.12
N ALA A 451 -4.61 -10.17 -16.35
CA ALA A 451 -3.37 -10.82 -15.89
C ALA A 451 -3.26 -10.87 -14.36
N GLY A 452 -3.62 -9.80 -13.64
CA GLY A 452 -3.65 -9.79 -12.18
C GLY A 452 -4.69 -10.77 -11.61
N LYS A 453 -5.83 -10.96 -12.30
CA LYS A 453 -6.85 -11.95 -11.92
C LYS A 453 -6.37 -13.37 -12.15
N GLU A 454 -5.76 -13.65 -13.31
CA GLU A 454 -5.18 -14.95 -13.62
C GLU A 454 -4.10 -15.34 -12.60
N VAL A 455 -3.24 -14.40 -12.23
CA VAL A 455 -2.22 -14.59 -11.20
C VAL A 455 -2.84 -14.91 -9.84
N LEU A 456 -3.92 -14.24 -9.41
CA LEU A 456 -4.57 -14.56 -8.13
C LEU A 456 -5.25 -15.94 -8.16
N ILE A 457 -5.88 -16.30 -9.28
CA ILE A 457 -6.47 -17.63 -9.47
C ILE A 457 -5.37 -18.70 -9.36
N LYS A 458 -4.26 -18.55 -10.09
CA LYS A 458 -3.15 -19.51 -10.05
C LYS A 458 -2.40 -19.54 -8.70
N SER A 459 -2.24 -18.39 -8.03
CA SER A 459 -1.44 -18.32 -6.79
C SER A 459 -2.20 -18.60 -5.50
N ILE A 460 -3.51 -18.32 -5.46
CA ILE A 460 -4.33 -18.48 -4.24
C ILE A 460 -5.31 -19.64 -4.40
N ILE A 461 -6.00 -19.76 -5.53
CA ILE A 461 -7.01 -20.81 -5.70
C ILE A 461 -6.35 -22.16 -5.93
N GLU A 462 -5.30 -22.26 -6.75
CA GLU A 462 -4.59 -23.54 -6.95
C GLU A 462 -3.81 -23.97 -5.70
N ALA A 463 -3.36 -23.02 -4.86
CA ALA A 463 -2.63 -23.33 -3.63
C ALA A 463 -3.51 -23.90 -2.52
N ILE A 464 -4.83 -23.61 -2.50
CA ILE A 464 -5.75 -24.10 -1.45
C ILE A 464 -5.89 -25.63 -1.51
N PRO A 465 -6.16 -26.27 -2.67
CA PRO A 465 -6.11 -27.72 -2.80
C PRO A 465 -4.73 -28.28 -2.48
N ILE A 466 -3.64 -27.66 -2.97
CA ILE A 466 -2.27 -28.16 -2.78
C ILE A 466 -1.90 -28.21 -1.30
N PHE A 467 -2.15 -27.14 -0.53
CA PHE A 467 -1.92 -27.12 0.93
C PHE A 467 -2.80 -28.12 1.69
N SER A 468 -3.98 -28.43 1.16
CA SER A 468 -4.89 -29.39 1.78
C SER A 468 -4.54 -30.85 1.46
N MET A 469 -3.71 -31.06 0.44
CA MET A 469 -3.25 -32.37 -0.04
C MET A 469 -1.77 -32.64 0.25
N SER A 470 -1.04 -31.65 0.78
CA SER A 470 0.31 -31.77 1.36
C SER A 470 0.24 -32.12 2.83
#